data_AF-A0AAW0AYV4-F1
#
_entry.id   AF-A0AAW0AYV4-F1
#
_cell.length_a   1.000
_cell.length_b   1.000
_cell.length_c   1.000
_cell.angle_alpha   90.00
_cell.angle_beta   90.00
_cell.angle_gamma   90.00
#
_symmetry.space_group_name_H-M   'P 1'
#
loop_
_entity.id
_entity.type
_entity.pdbx_description
1 polymer ?
#
loop_
_entity_poly.entity_id
_entity_poly.type
_entity_poly.pdbx_seq_one_letter_code
_entity_poly.pdbx_strand_id
1 'polypeptide(L)'
;MQNEEHFDLAAFTVVLLGNGPNVTLPPYQLALRVTKLEDLVSANEALSSIRSGDVIGFDTEYRQFRGPHGLFICIVQIATQDDIFVLDMTQIRDCPSHLRRILVDTTIIKCGVSLDSDARMFWDDFAIESYRLVDLGWMIRIAFPMHYRSNPGGISLQQCVADVLHRYMAKDERKTKWEKGLRGSSSSTQAATDYAALDAQAGRELYPILVKAVEVTSRQRKTVIPEDWYAYNFIGGRSIRMERDLDGMYERWSFQVCRWYKGAVITNFWL
;
A
#
# COMPACT_ATOMS: atom_id res chain seq x y z
N MET A 1 22.92 -23.53 11.78
CA MET A 1 21.52 -23.89 12.05
C MET A 1 20.83 -22.62 12.48
N GLN A 2 20.18 -21.92 11.54
CA GLN A 2 19.41 -20.72 11.85
C GLN A 2 18.09 -21.17 12.49
N ASN A 3 17.73 -20.55 13.61
CA ASN A 3 16.40 -20.68 14.20
C ASN A 3 15.39 -20.16 13.17
N GLU A 4 14.71 -21.07 12.47
CA GLU A 4 13.44 -20.74 11.85
C GLU A 4 12.46 -20.47 12.99
N GLU A 5 12.26 -19.19 13.32
CA GLU A 5 11.09 -18.78 14.10
C GLU A 5 9.86 -19.28 13.35
N HIS A 6 9.30 -20.37 13.87
CA HIS A 6 8.07 -20.96 13.36
C HIS A 6 6.98 -19.89 13.48
N PHE A 7 6.53 -19.34 12.36
CA PHE A 7 5.43 -18.38 12.33
C PHE A 7 4.15 -19.13 12.76
N ASP A 8 3.81 -19.03 14.05
CA ASP A 8 2.66 -19.70 14.63
C ASP A 8 1.37 -18.97 14.21
N LEU A 9 0.80 -19.44 13.10
CA LEU A 9 -0.48 -18.93 12.59
C LEU A 9 -1.61 -19.13 13.60
N ALA A 10 -1.56 -20.12 14.50
CA ALA A 10 -2.59 -20.32 15.51
C ALA A 10 -2.52 -19.22 16.56
N ALA A 11 -1.33 -18.88 17.05
CA ALA A 11 -1.13 -17.71 17.91
C ALA A 11 -1.57 -16.42 17.20
N PHE A 12 -1.22 -16.23 15.93
CA PHE A 12 -1.60 -15.06 15.13
C PHE A 12 -3.13 -14.96 14.90
N THR A 13 -3.78 -16.08 14.59
CA THR A 13 -5.25 -16.16 14.40
C THR A 13 -5.99 -15.91 15.70
N VAL A 14 -5.45 -16.37 16.84
CA VAL A 14 -6.00 -16.07 18.17
C VAL A 14 -5.98 -14.56 18.45
N VAL A 15 -4.97 -13.82 18.00
CA VAL A 15 -4.97 -12.35 18.19
C VAL A 15 -6.02 -11.67 17.31
N LEU A 16 -6.19 -12.08 16.05
CA LEU A 16 -7.26 -11.55 15.18
C LEU A 16 -8.68 -11.83 15.69
N LEU A 17 -8.89 -12.95 16.37
CA LEU A 17 -10.18 -13.34 16.95
C LEU A 17 -10.38 -12.81 18.38
N GLY A 18 -9.30 -12.46 19.08
CA GLY A 18 -9.27 -12.04 20.48
C GLY A 18 -9.41 -10.54 20.71
N ASN A 19 -9.35 -9.72 19.65
CA ASN A 19 -9.57 -8.27 19.73
C ASN A 19 -11.06 -7.96 19.95
N GLY A 20 -11.55 -8.21 21.17
CA GLY A 20 -12.80 -7.63 21.64
C GLY A 20 -12.71 -6.09 21.67
N PRO A 21 -13.84 -5.38 21.78
CA PRO A 21 -13.92 -3.91 21.65
C PRO A 21 -13.16 -3.08 22.71
N ASN A 22 -12.33 -3.69 23.57
CA ASN A 22 -11.65 -3.06 24.72
C ASN A 22 -10.12 -3.30 24.77
N VAL A 23 -9.48 -3.76 23.69
CA VAL A 23 -8.02 -3.91 23.67
C VAL A 23 -7.34 -2.60 23.29
N THR A 24 -6.61 -1.99 24.22
CA THR A 24 -5.71 -0.86 23.93
C THR A 24 -4.42 -1.39 23.31
N LEU A 25 -4.21 -1.14 22.01
CA LEU A 25 -2.99 -1.53 21.31
C LEU A 25 -1.86 -0.52 21.56
N PRO A 26 -0.59 -0.96 21.74
CA PRO A 26 0.55 -0.06 21.85
C PRO A 26 0.73 0.77 20.57
N PRO A 27 1.25 2.01 20.66
CA PRO A 27 1.39 2.88 19.49
C PRO A 27 2.36 2.30 18.46
N TYR A 28 2.01 2.44 17.18
CA TYR A 28 2.94 2.22 16.07
C TYR A 28 3.89 3.41 15.95
N GLN A 29 5.18 3.15 15.86
CA GLN A 29 6.24 4.18 15.90
C GLN A 29 7.25 3.93 14.78
N LEU A 30 7.94 4.99 14.38
CA LEU A 30 9.08 4.88 13.48
C LEU A 30 10.20 4.07 14.14
N ALA A 31 10.79 3.18 13.35
CA ALA A 31 11.92 2.35 13.74
C ALA A 31 13.18 2.65 12.89
N LEU A 32 13.00 3.25 11.72
CA LEU A 32 14.09 3.54 10.77
C LEU A 32 14.41 5.03 10.72
N ARG A 33 15.62 5.33 10.21
CA ARG A 33 16.02 6.72 9.95
C ARG A 33 15.20 7.28 8.80
N VAL A 34 14.67 8.49 9.01
CA VAL A 34 13.93 9.24 7.99
C VAL A 34 14.82 10.31 7.38
N THR A 35 14.92 10.30 6.05
CA THR A 35 15.65 11.31 5.27
C THR A 35 14.67 12.08 4.39
N LYS A 36 14.55 13.38 4.64
CA LYS A 36 13.77 14.28 3.79
C LYS A 36 14.60 14.72 2.59
N LEU A 37 14.00 14.71 1.40
CA LEU A 37 14.65 15.03 0.13
C LEU A 37 13.87 16.14 -0.57
N GLU A 38 14.54 17.24 -0.90
CA GLU A 38 13.89 18.47 -1.39
C GLU A 38 14.45 18.97 -2.74
N ASP A 39 15.45 18.29 -3.29
CA ASP A 39 16.05 18.60 -4.59
C ASP A 39 16.36 17.33 -5.40
N LEU A 40 16.56 17.50 -6.71
CA LEU A 40 16.79 16.39 -7.64
C LEU A 40 18.10 15.63 -7.37
N VAL A 41 19.16 16.31 -6.94
CA VAL A 41 20.48 15.70 -6.75
C VAL A 41 20.45 14.80 -5.53
N SER A 42 20.05 15.33 -4.37
CA SER A 42 19.93 14.55 -3.14
C SER A 42 18.94 13.40 -3.29
N ALA A 43 17.82 13.61 -3.99
CA ALA A 43 16.85 12.56 -4.25
C ALA A 43 17.43 11.41 -5.08
N ASN A 44 18.15 11.71 -6.16
CA ASN A 44 18.78 10.67 -6.98
C ASN A 44 19.91 9.94 -6.25
N GLU A 45 20.73 10.67 -5.49
CA GLU A 45 21.81 10.07 -4.69
C GLU A 45 21.24 9.11 -3.64
N ALA A 46 20.25 9.55 -2.87
CA ALA A 46 19.62 8.74 -1.82
C ALA A 46 18.92 7.49 -2.39
N LEU A 47 18.16 7.64 -3.49
CA LEU A 47 17.42 6.55 -4.12
C LEU A 47 18.32 5.63 -4.97
N SER A 48 19.60 5.96 -5.14
CA SER A 48 20.55 5.11 -5.86
C SER A 48 20.84 3.80 -5.13
N SER A 49 20.56 3.71 -3.83
CA SER A 49 20.77 2.50 -3.02
C SER A 49 19.76 1.39 -3.32
N ILE A 50 18.55 1.74 -3.77
CA ILE A 50 17.47 0.79 -4.06
C ILE A 50 17.82 -0.01 -5.33
N ARG A 51 17.85 -1.33 -5.24
CA ARG A 51 18.24 -2.24 -6.33
C ARG A 51 17.06 -3.01 -6.88
N SER A 52 17.23 -3.50 -8.11
CA SER A 52 16.30 -4.44 -8.72
C SER A 52 16.15 -5.68 -7.82
N GLY A 53 14.92 -6.13 -7.61
CA GLY A 53 14.58 -7.21 -6.67
C GLY A 53 14.26 -6.75 -5.25
N ASP A 54 14.45 -5.47 -4.92
CA ASP A 54 14.10 -4.94 -3.60
C ASP A 54 12.58 -4.93 -3.37
N VAL A 55 12.21 -5.04 -2.10
CA VAL A 55 10.86 -4.75 -1.63
C VAL A 55 10.91 -3.40 -0.92
N ILE A 56 10.07 -2.47 -1.36
CA ILE A 56 9.91 -1.17 -0.73
C ILE A 56 8.46 -0.96 -0.29
N GLY A 57 8.29 -0.32 0.87
CA GLY A 57 7.02 0.29 1.24
C GLY A 57 6.85 1.60 0.47
N PHE A 58 5.66 1.86 -0.03
CA PHE A 58 5.38 2.98 -0.92
C PHE A 58 4.05 3.64 -0.57
N ASP A 59 4.03 4.97 -0.56
CA ASP A 59 2.83 5.78 -0.38
C ASP A 59 3.03 7.16 -1.03
N THR A 60 1.94 7.88 -1.28
CA THR A 60 1.97 9.28 -1.71
C THR A 60 0.94 10.14 -0.99
N GLU A 61 1.24 11.42 -0.83
CA GLU A 61 0.26 12.44 -0.45
C GLU A 61 0.07 13.43 -1.60
N TYR A 62 -1.17 13.83 -1.81
CA TYR A 62 -1.56 14.65 -2.96
C TYR A 62 -2.31 15.91 -2.57
N ARG A 63 -2.36 16.85 -3.51
CA ARG A 63 -3.13 18.08 -3.38
C ARG A 63 -4.02 18.29 -4.58
N GLN A 64 -5.24 18.75 -4.31
CA GLN A 64 -6.10 19.30 -5.32
C GLN A 64 -5.80 20.79 -5.51
N PHE A 65 -5.48 21.19 -6.74
CA PHE A 65 -5.39 22.61 -7.09
C PHE A 65 -6.78 23.19 -7.36
N ARG A 66 -7.02 24.45 -7.00
CA ARG A 66 -8.25 25.16 -7.38
C ARG A 66 -8.09 25.64 -8.83
N GLY A 67 -8.68 24.95 -9.80
CA GLY A 67 -8.60 25.31 -11.23
C GLY A 67 -8.78 24.10 -12.16
N PRO A 68 -8.41 24.19 -13.45
CA PRO A 68 -8.43 23.04 -14.37
C PRO A 68 -7.33 22.00 -14.06
N HIS A 69 -6.39 22.35 -13.19
CA HIS A 69 -5.32 21.47 -12.73
C HIS A 69 -5.89 20.43 -11.76
N GLY A 70 -5.63 19.14 -12.02
CA GLY A 70 -6.17 18.00 -11.27
C GLY A 70 -5.55 17.80 -9.87
N LEU A 71 -5.50 16.53 -9.44
CA LEU A 71 -4.69 16.11 -8.29
C LEU A 71 -3.21 16.10 -8.70
N PHE A 72 -2.34 16.50 -7.80
CA PHE A 72 -0.89 16.49 -8.01
C PHE A 72 -0.17 15.88 -6.80
N ILE A 73 0.89 15.11 -7.05
CA ILE A 73 1.70 14.47 -6.02
C ILE A 73 2.56 15.52 -5.28
N CYS A 74 2.34 15.67 -3.97
CA CYS A 74 3.11 16.59 -3.14
C CYS A 74 4.23 15.88 -2.38
N ILE A 75 3.98 14.66 -1.91
CA ILE A 75 4.94 13.87 -1.13
C ILE A 75 4.99 12.46 -1.72
N VAL A 76 6.20 11.91 -1.77
CA VAL A 76 6.40 10.48 -2.04
C VAL A 76 7.18 9.89 -0.87
N GLN A 77 6.68 8.79 -0.32
CA GLN A 77 7.28 8.09 0.81
C GLN A 77 7.76 6.71 0.35
N ILE A 78 9.03 6.41 0.62
CA ILE A 78 9.66 5.13 0.25
C ILE A 78 10.39 4.56 1.45
N ALA A 79 9.98 3.39 1.92
CA ALA A 79 10.66 2.67 2.98
C ALA A 79 11.40 1.46 2.42
N THR A 80 12.70 1.42 2.63
CA THR A 80 13.54 0.25 2.36
C THR A 80 13.65 -0.61 3.62
N GLN A 81 14.54 -1.60 3.62
CA GLN A 81 14.83 -2.37 4.82
C GLN A 81 15.51 -1.52 5.92
N ASP A 82 16.31 -0.53 5.53
CA ASP A 82 17.22 0.17 6.45
C ASP A 82 16.91 1.67 6.61
N ASP A 83 16.27 2.28 5.61
CA ASP A 83 16.03 3.72 5.54
C ASP A 83 14.65 4.05 4.99
N ILE A 84 14.11 5.20 5.41
CA ILE A 84 12.89 5.80 4.85
C ILE A 84 13.23 7.14 4.20
N PHE A 85 12.76 7.32 2.98
CA PHE A 85 12.90 8.54 2.20
C PHE A 85 11.55 9.24 2.07
N VAL A 86 11.51 10.54 2.36
CA VAL A 86 10.32 11.38 2.18
C VAL A 86 10.69 12.50 1.22
N LEU A 87 10.19 12.41 -0.01
CA LEU A 87 10.46 13.38 -1.07
C LEU A 87 9.40 14.47 -1.06
N ASP A 88 9.81 15.74 -0.95
CA ASP A 88 8.93 16.89 -1.15
C ASP A 88 8.91 17.27 -2.64
N MET A 89 7.95 16.71 -3.36
CA MET A 89 7.80 16.92 -4.81
C MET A 89 7.47 18.37 -5.16
N THR A 90 6.93 19.14 -4.21
CA THR A 90 6.64 20.58 -4.42
C THR A 90 7.92 21.42 -4.50
N GLN A 91 9.01 20.93 -3.91
CA GLN A 91 10.32 21.58 -3.92
C GLN A 91 11.20 21.03 -5.06
N ILE A 92 11.16 19.72 -5.33
CA ILE A 92 11.92 19.07 -6.40
C ILE A 92 11.45 19.52 -7.79
N ARG A 93 10.14 19.75 -7.97
CA ARG A 93 9.46 20.24 -9.20
C ARG A 93 9.50 19.34 -10.44
N ASP A 94 10.28 18.27 -10.45
CA ASP A 94 10.33 17.25 -11.50
C ASP A 94 10.49 15.86 -10.87
N CYS A 95 10.26 14.78 -11.64
CA CYS A 95 10.44 13.42 -11.16
C CYS A 95 11.92 13.02 -11.17
N PRO A 96 12.53 12.68 -10.01
CA PRO A 96 13.90 12.16 -9.98
C PRO A 96 14.06 10.93 -10.87
N SER A 97 15.16 10.82 -11.60
CA SER A 97 15.41 9.71 -12.54
C SER A 97 15.43 8.35 -11.84
N HIS A 98 15.93 8.29 -10.59
CA HIS A 98 15.91 7.08 -9.79
C HIS A 98 14.51 6.72 -9.29
N LEU A 99 13.66 7.70 -8.97
CA LEU A 99 12.25 7.45 -8.66
C LEU A 99 11.53 6.87 -9.87
N ARG A 100 11.72 7.48 -11.06
CA ARG A 100 11.18 6.95 -12.32
C ARG A 100 11.64 5.51 -12.56
N ARG A 101 12.95 5.23 -12.42
CA ARG A 101 13.51 3.89 -12.55
C ARG A 101 12.84 2.90 -11.59
N ILE A 102 12.67 3.28 -10.32
CA ILE A 102 12.01 2.43 -9.32
C ILE A 102 10.58 2.10 -9.75
N LEU A 103 9.80 3.08 -10.18
CA LEU A 103 8.41 2.90 -10.60
C LEU A 103 8.29 1.95 -11.80
N VAL A 104 9.16 2.11 -12.81
CA VAL A 104 9.12 1.30 -14.04
C VAL A 104 9.78 -0.08 -13.90
N ASP A 105 10.57 -0.33 -12.86
CA ASP A 105 11.27 -1.60 -12.67
C ASP A 105 10.27 -2.72 -12.33
N THR A 106 10.31 -3.80 -13.12
CA THR A 106 9.41 -4.96 -13.03
C THR A 106 9.85 -5.99 -11.98
N THR A 107 10.93 -5.73 -11.25
CA THR A 107 11.48 -6.60 -10.20
C THR A 107 11.42 -5.96 -8.82
N ILE A 108 11.32 -4.63 -8.73
CA ILE A 108 11.13 -3.91 -7.47
C ILE A 108 9.65 -3.97 -7.09
N ILE A 109 9.35 -4.52 -5.92
CA ILE A 109 8.00 -4.57 -5.37
C ILE A 109 7.70 -3.27 -4.62
N LYS A 110 6.58 -2.62 -4.96
CA LYS A 110 6.05 -1.46 -4.25
C LYS A 110 4.85 -1.91 -3.44
N CYS A 111 4.97 -2.02 -2.13
CA CYS A 111 3.90 -2.50 -1.26
C CYS A 111 3.28 -1.37 -0.44
N GLY A 112 1.95 -1.36 -0.38
CA GLY A 112 1.16 -0.34 0.29
C GLY A 112 -0.32 -0.71 0.27
N VAL A 113 -1.20 0.22 0.64
CA VAL A 113 -2.65 -0.01 0.63
C VAL A 113 -3.29 0.95 -0.37
N SER A 114 -4.10 0.43 -1.29
CA SER A 114 -4.84 1.23 -2.29
C SER A 114 -3.97 2.05 -3.25
N LEU A 115 -2.84 1.48 -3.69
CA LEU A 115 -1.84 2.13 -4.58
C LEU A 115 -2.32 2.50 -5.99
N ASP A 116 -3.57 2.19 -6.35
CA ASP A 116 -4.13 2.57 -7.66
C ASP A 116 -4.17 4.08 -7.84
N SER A 117 -4.53 4.81 -6.78
CA SER A 117 -4.61 6.27 -6.82
C SER A 117 -3.21 6.87 -7.01
N ASP A 118 -2.22 6.36 -6.29
CA ASP A 118 -0.82 6.76 -6.38
C ASP A 118 -0.29 6.57 -7.80
N ALA A 119 -0.45 5.38 -8.36
CA ALA A 119 0.00 5.06 -9.71
C ALA A 119 -0.73 5.90 -10.77
N ARG A 120 -2.03 6.15 -10.57
CA ARG A 120 -2.81 7.03 -11.45
C ARG A 120 -2.27 8.46 -11.43
N MET A 121 -1.87 8.98 -10.28
CA MET A 121 -1.29 10.32 -10.19
C MET A 121 0.08 10.38 -10.86
N PHE A 122 0.93 9.37 -10.73
CA PHE A 122 2.21 9.34 -11.47
C PHE A 122 2.02 9.32 -12.99
N TRP A 123 0.97 8.64 -13.45
CA TRP A 123 0.61 8.67 -14.87
C TRP A 123 0.13 10.05 -15.31
N ASP A 124 -0.78 10.67 -14.54
CA ASP A 124 -1.33 11.98 -14.89
C ASP A 124 -0.31 13.12 -14.80
N ASP A 125 0.59 13.09 -13.80
CA ASP A 125 1.60 14.13 -13.57
C ASP A 125 2.84 13.96 -14.45
N PHE A 126 3.27 12.72 -14.73
CA PHE A 126 4.59 12.44 -15.31
C PHE A 126 4.60 11.44 -16.48
N ALA A 127 3.43 10.93 -16.88
CA ALA A 127 3.29 9.84 -17.84
C ALA A 127 4.18 8.63 -17.49
N ILE A 128 4.24 8.29 -16.20
CA ILE A 128 5.01 7.16 -15.68
C ILE A 128 4.09 5.97 -15.48
N GLU A 129 4.48 4.83 -16.03
CA GLU A 129 3.89 3.54 -15.70
C GLU A 129 4.51 2.97 -14.43
N SER A 130 3.71 2.20 -13.69
CA SER A 130 4.15 1.60 -12.43
C SER A 130 3.97 0.09 -12.49
N TYR A 131 5.03 -0.65 -12.23
CA TYR A 131 5.01 -2.12 -12.28
C TYR A 131 5.12 -2.72 -10.88
N ARG A 132 4.65 -3.95 -10.68
CA ARG A 132 4.79 -4.70 -9.41
C ARG A 132 4.28 -3.94 -8.18
N LEU A 133 3.12 -3.30 -8.34
CA LEU A 133 2.38 -2.74 -7.22
C LEU A 133 1.75 -3.90 -6.45
N VAL A 134 1.93 -3.94 -5.14
CA VAL A 134 1.33 -4.92 -4.24
C VAL A 134 0.41 -4.20 -3.27
N ASP A 135 -0.85 -4.60 -3.25
CA ASP A 135 -1.84 -4.06 -2.33
C ASP A 135 -2.08 -5.01 -1.15
N LEU A 136 -1.67 -4.53 0.02
CA LEU A 136 -1.70 -5.26 1.27
C LEU A 136 -3.13 -5.49 1.78
N GLY A 137 -4.09 -4.66 1.36
CA GLY A 137 -5.51 -4.85 1.67
C GLY A 137 -6.08 -6.08 0.98
N TRP A 138 -5.61 -6.43 -0.23
CA TRP A 138 -5.97 -7.72 -0.85
C TRP A 138 -5.24 -8.88 -0.17
N MET A 139 -3.94 -8.74 0.12
CA MET A 139 -3.17 -9.79 0.78
C MET A 139 -3.76 -10.20 2.13
N ILE A 140 -4.17 -9.24 2.95
CA ILE A 140 -4.70 -9.53 4.29
C ILE A 140 -6.08 -10.23 4.24
N ARG A 141 -6.90 -9.94 3.21
CA ARG A 141 -8.16 -10.68 2.95
C ARG A 141 -7.89 -12.12 2.60
N ILE A 142 -6.89 -12.34 1.75
CA ILE A 142 -6.48 -13.68 1.32
C ILE A 142 -5.90 -14.45 2.51
N ALA A 143 -5.09 -13.80 3.34
CA ALA A 143 -4.49 -14.40 4.53
C ALA A 143 -5.54 -14.75 5.59
N PHE A 144 -6.51 -13.86 5.86
CA PHE A 144 -7.51 -14.01 6.93
C PHE A 144 -8.96 -13.93 6.40
N PRO A 145 -9.35 -14.83 5.49
CA PRO A 145 -10.57 -14.67 4.72
C PRO A 145 -11.83 -14.80 5.56
N MET A 146 -11.79 -15.46 6.73
CA MET A 146 -12.94 -15.55 7.63
C MET A 146 -13.13 -14.27 8.44
N HIS A 147 -12.04 -13.61 8.81
CA HIS A 147 -12.06 -12.35 9.56
C HIS A 147 -12.65 -11.21 8.70
N TYR A 148 -12.24 -11.14 7.42
CA TYR A 148 -12.71 -10.09 6.50
C TYR A 148 -13.95 -10.44 5.68
N ARG A 149 -14.58 -11.60 5.92
CA ARG A 149 -15.73 -12.07 5.12
C ARG A 149 -16.90 -11.09 5.10
N SER A 150 -17.16 -10.44 6.24
CA SER A 150 -18.27 -9.49 6.40
C SER A 150 -17.87 -8.03 6.19
N ASN A 151 -16.64 -7.77 5.74
CA ASN A 151 -16.15 -6.44 5.43
C ASN A 151 -16.11 -6.24 3.90
N PRO A 152 -17.16 -5.70 3.26
CA PRO A 152 -17.16 -5.44 1.83
C PRO A 152 -16.39 -4.18 1.43
N GLY A 153 -15.96 -3.34 2.39
CA GLY A 153 -15.28 -2.07 2.14
C GLY A 153 -13.77 -2.21 1.89
N GLY A 154 -13.08 -1.11 1.61
CA GLY A 154 -11.62 -1.10 1.57
C GLY A 154 -11.01 -1.42 2.94
N ILE A 155 -9.86 -2.09 2.97
CA ILE A 155 -9.08 -2.28 4.20
C ILE A 155 -8.07 -1.15 4.29
N SER A 156 -8.07 -0.43 5.41
CA SER A 156 -7.12 0.66 5.64
C SER A 156 -5.76 0.15 6.12
N LEU A 157 -4.70 0.91 5.88
CA LEU A 157 -3.37 0.59 6.42
C LEU A 157 -3.36 0.46 7.94
N GLN A 158 -4.10 1.33 8.65
CA GLN A 158 -4.22 1.25 10.11
C GLN A 158 -4.88 -0.06 10.57
N GLN A 159 -5.85 -0.55 9.81
CA GLN A 159 -6.47 -1.84 10.07
C GLN A 159 -5.47 -2.96 9.84
N CYS A 160 -4.70 -2.94 8.75
CA CYS A 160 -3.61 -3.90 8.55
C CYS A 160 -2.58 -3.87 9.70
N VAL A 161 -2.16 -2.68 10.15
CA VAL A 161 -1.21 -2.53 11.26
C VAL A 161 -1.77 -3.07 12.58
N ALA A 162 -3.04 -2.79 12.88
CA ALA A 162 -3.70 -3.31 14.09
C ALA A 162 -3.83 -4.83 14.06
N ASP A 163 -4.28 -5.36 12.92
CA ASP A 163 -4.60 -6.77 12.75
C ASP A 163 -3.32 -7.62 12.63
N VAL A 164 -2.24 -7.10 12.05
CA VAL A 164 -1.00 -7.85 11.78
C VAL A 164 0.13 -7.55 12.75
N LEU A 165 0.36 -6.29 13.10
CA LEU A 165 1.47 -5.88 13.98
C LEU A 165 1.02 -5.72 15.42
N HIS A 166 -0.29 -5.76 15.70
CA HIS A 166 -0.87 -5.48 17.01
C HIS A 166 -0.40 -4.13 17.54
N ARG A 167 -0.47 -3.12 16.68
CA ARG A 167 -0.13 -1.73 17.00
C ARG A 167 -1.26 -0.80 16.60
N TYR A 168 -1.41 0.28 17.36
CA TYR A 168 -2.31 1.37 17.03
C TYR A 168 -1.57 2.43 16.21
N MET A 169 -1.98 2.59 14.96
CA MET A 169 -1.50 3.68 14.10
C MET A 169 -2.43 4.89 14.25
N ALA A 170 -1.92 6.00 14.76
CA ALA A 170 -2.73 7.17 15.04
C ALA A 170 -3.30 7.79 13.74
N LYS A 171 -4.61 8.05 13.70
CA LYS A 171 -5.21 8.97 12.72
C LYS A 171 -4.89 10.39 13.16
N ASP A 172 -4.10 11.13 12.40
CA ASP A 172 -4.02 12.58 12.59
C ASP A 172 -4.90 13.30 11.56
N GLU A 173 -5.68 14.27 12.03
CA GLU A 173 -6.56 15.15 11.26
C GLU A 173 -5.78 16.17 10.41
N ARG A 174 -4.43 16.13 10.46
CA ARG A 174 -3.51 17.01 9.72
C ARG A 174 -3.49 16.82 8.20
N LYS A 175 -4.30 15.91 7.66
CA LYS A 175 -4.47 15.61 6.22
C LYS A 175 -4.70 16.82 5.30
N THR A 176 -5.07 17.98 5.84
CA THR A 176 -5.44 19.15 5.01
C THR A 176 -4.33 20.19 4.83
N LYS A 177 -3.17 20.07 5.48
CA LYS A 177 -2.09 21.08 5.41
C LYS A 177 -0.67 20.53 5.36
N TRP A 178 -0.45 19.38 4.70
CA TRP A 178 0.86 18.73 4.57
C TRP A 178 1.98 19.66 4.11
N GLU A 179 1.75 20.49 3.08
CA GLU A 179 2.76 21.45 2.59
C GLU A 179 3.19 22.49 3.63
N LYS A 180 2.30 22.94 4.51
CA LYS A 180 2.68 23.91 5.56
C LYS A 180 3.41 23.22 6.70
N GLY A 181 3.05 21.96 6.96
CA GLY A 181 3.72 21.12 7.93
C GLY A 181 5.16 20.81 7.50
N LEU A 182 5.40 20.53 6.21
CA LEU A 182 6.72 20.18 5.70
C LEU A 182 7.63 21.37 5.37
N ARG A 183 7.18 22.62 5.49
CA ARG A 183 8.00 23.79 5.10
C ARG A 183 8.81 24.33 6.29
N GLY A 184 10.13 24.44 6.08
CA GLY A 184 11.08 25.00 7.04
C GLY A 184 11.88 23.92 7.78
N SER A 185 12.68 24.34 8.77
CA SER A 185 13.54 23.44 9.56
C SER A 185 13.10 23.36 11.02
N SER A 186 11.81 23.58 11.28
CA SER A 186 11.24 23.55 12.63
C SER A 186 11.00 22.12 13.12
N SER A 187 10.91 21.92 14.44
CA SER A 187 10.50 20.64 15.05
C SER A 187 9.13 20.15 14.56
N SER A 188 8.22 21.07 14.21
CA SER A 188 6.94 20.73 13.61
C SER A 188 7.07 20.11 12.21
N THR A 189 8.12 20.50 11.48
CA THR A 189 8.43 19.97 10.14
C THR A 189 8.98 18.56 10.21
N GLN A 190 9.87 18.31 11.16
CA GLN A 190 10.36 16.95 11.42
C GLN A 190 9.20 16.04 11.82
N ALA A 191 8.34 16.46 12.75
CA ALA A 191 7.20 15.64 13.19
C ALA A 191 6.21 15.31 12.05
N ALA A 192 6.00 16.23 11.09
CA ALA A 192 5.17 15.97 9.92
C ALA A 192 5.84 15.00 8.94
N THR A 193 7.16 15.13 8.74
CA THR A 193 7.97 14.22 7.90
C THR A 193 7.96 12.81 8.49
N ASP A 194 8.17 12.71 9.80
CA ASP A 194 8.18 11.47 10.54
C ASP A 194 6.81 10.77 10.48
N TYR A 195 5.73 11.54 10.61
CA TYR A 195 4.38 10.99 10.48
C TYR A 195 4.14 10.44 9.07
N ALA A 196 4.50 11.19 8.02
CA ALA A 196 4.36 10.73 6.64
C ALA A 196 5.18 9.45 6.38
N ALA A 197 6.36 9.33 6.99
CA ALA A 197 7.22 8.15 6.88
C ALA A 197 6.60 6.86 7.44
N LEU A 198 5.64 6.95 8.38
CA LEU A 198 5.01 5.78 9.00
C LEU A 198 4.27 4.90 7.99
N ASP A 199 3.62 5.50 6.99
CA ASP A 199 2.77 4.76 6.05
C ASP A 199 3.62 3.84 5.15
N ALA A 200 4.72 4.36 4.60
CA ALA A 200 5.68 3.56 3.87
C ALA A 200 6.36 2.50 4.76
N GLN A 201 6.75 2.84 5.99
CA GLN A 201 7.34 1.87 6.93
C GLN A 201 6.39 0.71 7.19
N ALA A 202 5.13 1.00 7.48
CA ALA A 202 4.10 0.00 7.73
C ALA A 202 3.92 -0.90 6.50
N GLY A 203 3.86 -0.33 5.30
CA GLY A 203 3.79 -1.10 4.06
C GLY A 203 4.93 -2.12 3.94
N ARG A 204 6.16 -1.65 4.18
CA ARG A 204 7.38 -2.47 4.10
C ARG A 204 7.42 -3.58 5.15
N GLU A 205 6.96 -3.31 6.36
CA GLU A 205 6.96 -4.27 7.48
C GLU A 205 5.86 -5.33 7.32
N LEU A 206 4.67 -4.91 6.87
CA LEU A 206 3.52 -5.79 6.67
C LEU A 206 3.74 -6.82 5.56
N TYR A 207 4.34 -6.43 4.44
CA TYR A 207 4.48 -7.29 3.27
C TYR A 207 5.09 -8.68 3.56
N PRO A 208 6.29 -8.83 4.14
CA PRO A 208 6.89 -10.15 4.38
C PRO A 208 6.06 -11.01 5.35
N ILE A 209 5.34 -10.40 6.30
CA ILE A 209 4.46 -11.12 7.23
C ILE A 209 3.23 -11.65 6.48
N LEU A 210 2.63 -10.81 5.62
CA LEU A 210 1.48 -11.21 4.82
C LEU A 210 1.83 -12.25 3.76
N VAL A 211 3.03 -12.22 3.16
CA VAL A 211 3.52 -13.29 2.28
C VAL A 211 3.48 -14.63 3.01
N LYS A 212 4.09 -14.71 4.20
CA LYS A 212 4.08 -15.92 5.03
C LYS A 212 2.66 -16.35 5.38
N ALA A 213 1.78 -15.41 5.74
CA ALA A 213 0.39 -15.72 6.08
C ALA A 213 -0.40 -16.26 4.88
N VAL A 214 -0.25 -15.66 3.69
CA VAL A 214 -0.84 -16.14 2.43
C VAL A 214 -0.35 -17.54 2.09
N GLU A 215 0.95 -17.82 2.23
CA GLU A 215 1.50 -19.16 1.99
C GLU A 215 0.89 -20.21 2.93
N VAL A 216 0.74 -19.90 4.21
CA VAL A 216 0.12 -20.83 5.17
C VAL A 216 -1.34 -21.06 4.80
N THR A 217 -2.09 -20.02 4.47
CA THR A 217 -3.48 -20.15 4.03
C THR A 217 -3.61 -20.96 2.74
N SER A 218 -2.69 -20.76 1.78
CA SER A 218 -2.58 -21.58 0.56
C SER A 218 -2.42 -23.06 0.89
N ARG A 219 -1.48 -23.41 1.78
CA ARG A 219 -1.24 -24.80 2.21
C ARG A 219 -2.45 -25.40 2.91
N GLN A 220 -3.08 -24.67 3.84
CA GLN A 220 -4.25 -25.14 4.58
C GLN A 220 -5.46 -25.39 3.66
N ARG A 221 -5.68 -24.51 2.68
CA ARG A 221 -6.77 -24.64 1.71
C ARG A 221 -6.46 -25.59 0.56
N LYS A 222 -5.21 -26.06 0.45
CA LYS A 222 -4.71 -26.86 -0.68
C LYS A 222 -4.96 -26.17 -2.04
N THR A 223 -4.83 -24.84 -2.06
CA THR A 223 -5.09 -24.00 -3.24
C THR A 223 -3.88 -23.13 -3.48
N VAL A 224 -3.32 -23.14 -4.69
CA VAL A 224 -2.28 -22.18 -5.08
C VAL A 224 -2.92 -20.80 -5.16
N ILE A 225 -2.33 -19.83 -4.47
CA ILE A 225 -2.73 -18.43 -4.52
C ILE A 225 -1.73 -17.71 -5.44
N PRO A 226 -2.14 -17.37 -6.66
CA PRO A 226 -1.30 -16.60 -7.57
C PRO A 226 -0.99 -15.20 -7.02
N GLU A 227 0.19 -14.68 -7.37
CA GLU A 227 0.62 -13.34 -6.94
C GLU A 227 -0.26 -12.22 -7.53
N ASP A 228 -0.80 -12.43 -8.73
CA ASP A 228 -1.68 -11.47 -9.43
C ASP A 228 -3.04 -11.24 -8.74
N TRP A 229 -3.34 -11.96 -7.65
CA TRP A 229 -4.51 -11.70 -6.79
C TRP A 229 -4.33 -10.48 -5.90
N TYR A 230 -3.09 -10.07 -5.66
CA TYR A 230 -2.76 -8.93 -4.81
C TYR A 230 -1.69 -8.02 -5.42
N ALA A 231 -1.07 -8.43 -6.54
CA ALA A 231 -0.11 -7.65 -7.30
C ALA A 231 -0.66 -7.24 -8.67
N TYR A 232 -0.29 -6.06 -9.14
CA TYR A 232 -0.75 -5.51 -10.41
C TYR A 232 0.22 -4.49 -10.99
N ASN A 233 -0.01 -4.13 -12.25
CA ASN A 233 0.71 -3.07 -12.93
C ASN A 233 -0.25 -1.92 -13.27
N PHE A 234 0.27 -0.73 -13.51
CA PHE A 234 -0.45 0.42 -14.00
C PHE A 234 0.18 0.87 -15.32
N ILE A 235 -0.54 0.63 -16.43
CA ILE A 235 0.00 0.74 -17.80
C ILE A 235 -1.02 1.49 -18.65
N GLY A 236 -0.59 2.52 -19.37
CA GLY A 236 -1.47 3.30 -20.25
C GLY A 236 -2.69 3.91 -19.56
N GLY A 237 -2.54 4.40 -18.32
CA GLY A 237 -3.61 5.11 -17.60
C GLY A 237 -4.63 4.22 -16.86
N ARG A 238 -4.36 2.92 -16.76
CA ARG A 238 -5.25 1.94 -16.10
C ARG A 238 -4.46 0.89 -15.31
N SER A 239 -5.06 0.42 -14.22
CA SER A 239 -4.58 -0.76 -13.50
C SER A 239 -4.84 -2.01 -14.34
N ILE A 240 -3.79 -2.77 -14.62
CA ILE A 240 -3.82 -4.07 -15.26
C ILE A 240 -3.69 -5.12 -14.16
N ARG A 241 -4.84 -5.70 -13.82
CA ARG A 241 -4.98 -6.85 -12.94
C ARG A 241 -5.32 -8.07 -13.78
N MET A 242 -4.97 -9.27 -13.34
CA MET A 242 -5.67 -10.44 -13.84
C MET A 242 -7.11 -10.35 -13.30
N GLU A 243 -8.04 -10.02 -14.19
CA GLU A 243 -9.44 -9.87 -13.86
C GLU A 243 -10.03 -11.26 -13.54
N ARG A 244 -10.30 -11.53 -12.26
CA ARG A 244 -11.13 -12.65 -11.82
C ARG A 244 -11.97 -12.24 -10.62
N ASP A 245 -13.22 -12.68 -10.61
CA ASP A 245 -14.16 -12.46 -9.51
C ASP A 245 -13.57 -13.00 -8.20
N LEU A 246 -13.18 -12.10 -7.29
CA LEU A 246 -12.75 -12.44 -5.94
C LEU A 246 -13.89 -13.01 -5.07
N ASP A 247 -15.11 -13.07 -5.61
CA ASP A 247 -16.25 -13.78 -5.06
C ASP A 247 -16.04 -15.31 -5.00
N GLY A 248 -15.03 -15.84 -5.70
CA GLY A 248 -14.72 -17.28 -5.77
C GLY A 248 -13.90 -17.87 -4.61
N MET A 249 -13.45 -17.09 -3.61
CA MET A 249 -12.65 -17.63 -2.47
C MET A 249 -13.48 -18.36 -1.40
N TYR A 250 -14.79 -18.49 -1.59
CA TYR A 250 -15.66 -19.39 -0.82
C TYR A 250 -16.63 -20.08 -1.77
N GLU A 251 -16.58 -21.42 -1.78
CA GLU A 251 -17.46 -22.34 -2.51
C GLU A 251 -18.84 -21.77 -2.91
N ARG A 252 -18.96 -21.19 -4.11
CA ARG A 252 -20.19 -21.12 -4.91
C ARG A 252 -19.88 -20.68 -6.34
N TRP A 253 -20.20 -21.55 -7.29
CA TRP A 253 -20.31 -21.20 -8.70
C TRP A 253 -21.62 -20.43 -8.91
N SER A 254 -21.55 -19.15 -9.27
CA SER A 254 -22.62 -18.47 -10.01
C SER A 254 -22.07 -17.23 -10.70
N PHE A 255 -22.17 -17.22 -12.03
CA PHE A 255 -21.92 -16.05 -12.87
C PHE A 255 -22.83 -14.89 -12.45
N GLN A 256 -22.25 -13.72 -12.16
CA GLN A 256 -22.95 -12.46 -12.38
C GLN A 256 -21.99 -11.32 -12.69
N VAL A 257 -22.20 -10.74 -13.87
CA VAL A 257 -21.47 -9.62 -14.47
C VAL A 257 -21.62 -8.35 -13.63
N CYS A 258 -20.53 -7.79 -13.10
CA CYS A 258 -20.52 -6.43 -12.57
C CYS A 258 -20.44 -5.40 -13.71
N ARG A 259 -21.60 -4.97 -14.22
CA ARG A 259 -21.74 -3.70 -14.95
C ARG A 259 -21.90 -2.56 -13.94
N TRP A 260 -20.96 -1.63 -13.90
CA TRP A 260 -21.24 -0.27 -13.43
C TRP A 260 -21.70 0.57 -14.63
N TYR A 261 -23.01 0.69 -14.88
CA TYR A 261 -23.56 1.84 -15.59
C TYR A 261 -25.05 2.04 -15.23
N LYS A 262 -25.39 3.31 -15.03
CA LYS A 262 -26.68 3.88 -14.61
C LYS A 262 -27.89 3.27 -15.33
N GLY A 263 -28.90 2.88 -14.55
CA GLY A 263 -30.32 2.84 -14.89
C GLY A 263 -30.72 2.29 -16.26
N ALA A 264 -31.06 1.00 -16.32
CA ALA A 264 -32.09 0.47 -17.20
C ALA A 264 -32.51 -0.93 -16.73
N VAL A 265 -33.80 -1.10 -16.48
CA VAL A 265 -34.46 -2.40 -16.26
C VAL A 265 -34.58 -3.08 -17.61
N ILE A 266 -34.00 -4.27 -17.81
CA ILE A 266 -34.39 -5.17 -18.90
C ILE A 266 -34.48 -6.61 -18.39
N THR A 267 -35.65 -7.18 -18.68
CA THR A 267 -36.17 -8.50 -18.30
C THR A 267 -35.49 -9.66 -19.01
N ASN A 268 -35.44 -10.80 -18.30
CA ASN A 268 -34.92 -12.11 -18.74
C ASN A 268 -35.51 -12.60 -20.07
N PHE A 269 -34.69 -13.31 -20.85
CA PHE A 269 -35.16 -14.36 -21.77
C PHE A 269 -34.23 -15.58 -21.69
N TRP A 270 -34.86 -16.75 -21.56
CA TRP A 270 -34.25 -18.08 -21.49
C TRP A 270 -34.07 -18.67 -22.89
N LEU A 271 -32.96 -19.39 -23.10
CA LEU A 271 -32.89 -20.69 -23.77
C LEU A 271 -31.74 -21.50 -23.14
#